data_AF-A0A327QTN3-F1
#
_entry.id   AF-A0A327QTN3-F1
#
_cell.length_a   1.000
_cell.length_b   1.000
_cell.length_c   1.000
_cell.angle_alpha   90.00
_cell.angle_beta   90.00
_cell.angle_gamma   90.00
#
_symmetry.space_group_name_H-M   'P 1'
#
loop_
_entity.id
_entity.type
_entity.pdbx_description
1 polymer ?
#
loop_
_entity_poly.entity_id
_entity_poly.type
_entity_poly.pdbx_seq_one_letter_code
_entity_poly.pdbx_strand_id
1 'polypeptide(L)'
;MSYLLIGNLSALVCDDAIEHVSKATIRVYLPASRFHGDDKQDDNTTDLHPITPTAYLQKKERLLAEGTVDETGHFSLAWEEIHLFTEPLEFDISLSQVPGKRAAQTAMHFQLGMFVPQWKREHGLYKAAFAYIIPSHQWSVIRGAFRSWVITGTVKHAQTISGIGNLRVEAYNAENDQLISWGTTNEKGKFKLYYNVSEEDSSLQAVVHADDEEYYTAGPSIYFKIYRHNQLIWSEGKDVALLPERQQITPCSRMHLYIDPAASSSNKPGGYEKGWLHNLMDKSQSIKYTF
;
A
#
# COMPACT_ATOMS: atom_id res chain seq x y z
N MET A 1 18.93 2.18 32.72
CA MET A 1 19.00 3.26 31.72
C MET A 1 17.66 3.32 31.02
N SER A 2 17.16 4.51 30.69
CA SER A 2 15.86 4.64 30.02
C SER A 2 16.06 4.81 28.52
N TYR A 3 15.23 4.13 27.73
CA TYR A 3 15.20 4.18 26.28
C TYR A 3 13.86 4.74 25.80
N LEU A 4 13.91 5.57 24.77
CA LEU A 4 12.75 6.11 24.08
C LEU A 4 12.95 5.93 22.57
N LEU A 5 12.14 5.07 21.97
CA LEU A 5 12.06 4.89 20.53
C LEU A 5 10.82 5.60 20.01
N ILE A 6 11.01 6.62 19.19
CA ILE A 6 9.94 7.29 18.46
C ILE A 6 9.99 6.89 17.00
N GLY A 7 8.85 6.71 16.37
CA GLY A 7 8.87 6.35 14.96
C GLY A 7 7.61 6.58 14.16
N ASN A 8 7.68 6.22 12.89
CA ASN A 8 6.58 6.24 11.95
C ASN A 8 6.54 4.96 11.11
N LEU A 9 5.34 4.38 10.96
CA LEU A 9 5.05 3.29 10.04
C LEU A 9 4.15 3.79 8.92
N SER A 10 4.61 3.60 7.70
CA SER A 10 3.88 3.94 6.49
C SER A 10 3.97 2.79 5.48
N ALA A 11 3.15 2.84 4.44
CA ALA A 11 3.15 1.89 3.34
C ALA A 11 3.07 2.61 2.01
N LEU A 12 3.75 2.08 1.00
CA LEU A 12 3.58 2.53 -0.38
C LEU A 12 2.32 1.89 -0.97
N VAL A 13 1.51 2.72 -1.60
CA VAL A 13 0.34 2.28 -2.36
C VAL A 13 0.63 2.54 -3.83
N CYS A 14 0.59 1.49 -4.66
CA CYS A 14 0.74 1.56 -6.12
C CYS A 14 1.95 2.38 -6.62
N ASP A 15 3.02 2.45 -5.81
CA ASP A 15 4.22 3.28 -6.01
C ASP A 15 3.97 4.79 -6.22
N ASP A 16 2.78 5.29 -5.89
CA ASP A 16 2.36 6.67 -6.23
C ASP A 16 1.76 7.47 -5.07
N ALA A 17 1.46 6.79 -3.96
CA ALA A 17 0.92 7.37 -2.74
C ALA A 17 1.52 6.70 -1.50
N ILE A 18 1.58 7.47 -0.41
CA ILE A 18 1.88 6.96 0.92
C ILE A 18 0.57 6.78 1.67
N GLU A 19 0.48 5.72 2.44
CA GLU A 19 -0.60 5.43 3.36
C GLU A 19 -0.05 5.17 4.75
N HIS A 20 -0.67 5.75 5.78
CA HIS A 20 -0.25 5.52 7.16
C HIS A 20 -0.72 4.15 7.63
N VAL A 21 0.21 3.39 8.22
CA VAL A 21 -0.13 2.14 8.91
C VAL A 21 -0.68 2.52 10.28
N SER A 22 -2.00 2.53 10.42
CA SER A 22 -2.68 3.02 11.61
C SER A 22 -3.26 1.89 12.45
N LYS A 23 -3.38 2.13 13.77
CA LYS A 23 -4.01 1.21 14.73
C LYS A 23 -3.35 -0.18 14.75
N ALA A 24 -2.11 -0.25 14.30
CA ALA A 24 -1.27 -1.42 14.40
C ALA A 24 -0.70 -1.53 15.82
N THR A 25 -0.34 -2.74 16.23
CA THR A 25 0.50 -2.95 17.41
C THR A 25 1.93 -3.18 16.95
N ILE A 26 2.89 -2.40 17.44
CA ILE A 26 4.31 -2.61 17.21
C ILE A 26 4.93 -3.24 18.45
N ARG A 27 5.79 -4.24 18.25
CA ARG A 27 6.55 -4.89 19.31
C ARG A 27 8.03 -4.89 18.98
N VAL A 28 8.84 -4.66 20.00
CA VAL A 28 10.30 -4.66 19.93
C VAL A 28 10.83 -5.70 20.91
N TYR A 29 11.74 -6.54 20.43
CA TYR A 29 12.30 -7.65 21.19
C TYR A 29 13.83 -7.63 21.19
N LEU A 30 14.42 -8.24 22.21
CA LEU A 30 15.79 -8.75 22.14
C LEU A 30 15.87 -9.85 21.08
N PRO A 31 16.92 -9.93 20.26
CA PRO A 31 17.08 -11.04 19.31
C PRO A 31 17.09 -12.42 20.00
N ALA A 32 16.67 -13.46 19.29
CA ALA A 32 16.87 -14.83 19.77
C ALA A 32 18.38 -15.10 19.89
N SER A 33 18.82 -15.71 20.99
CA SER A 33 20.23 -15.92 21.35
C SER A 33 20.91 -16.98 20.46
N ARG A 34 21.01 -16.75 19.15
CA ARG A 34 21.81 -17.50 18.17
C ARG A 34 22.13 -16.62 16.96
N PHE A 35 22.97 -15.61 17.15
CA PHE A 35 23.78 -15.11 16.03
C PHE A 35 25.03 -16.01 15.94
N HIS A 36 24.91 -17.16 15.27
CA HIS A 36 26.09 -17.78 14.67
C HIS A 36 26.37 -17.00 13.39
N GLY A 37 27.55 -16.36 13.30
CA GLY A 37 27.94 -15.44 12.24
C GLY A 37 28.07 -16.04 10.83
N ASP A 38 27.34 -17.11 10.51
CA ASP A 38 27.29 -17.79 9.21
C ASP A 38 25.88 -17.92 8.61
N ASP A 39 24.81 -17.60 9.35
CA ASP A 39 23.52 -17.35 8.70
C ASP A 39 23.58 -15.96 8.07
N LYS A 40 24.06 -15.93 6.82
CA LYS A 40 23.72 -14.87 5.88
C LYS A 40 22.22 -14.95 5.61
N GLN A 41 21.42 -14.55 6.60
CA GLN A 41 20.12 -13.98 6.30
C GLN A 41 20.43 -12.81 5.39
N ASP A 42 19.98 -12.90 4.14
CA ASP A 42 20.30 -11.95 3.07
C ASP A 42 20.14 -10.52 3.62
N ASP A 43 21.27 -9.85 3.85
CA ASP A 43 21.47 -8.70 4.75
C ASP A 43 20.88 -7.40 4.18
N ASN A 44 19.74 -7.47 3.49
CA ASN A 44 19.10 -6.32 2.87
C ASN A 44 17.63 -6.51 2.49
N THR A 45 16.98 -7.65 2.74
CA THR A 45 15.56 -7.77 2.44
C THR A 45 14.77 -7.01 3.49
N THR A 46 14.39 -5.77 3.17
CA THR A 46 13.43 -4.95 3.92
C THR A 46 12.02 -5.52 3.73
N ASP A 47 11.89 -6.84 3.77
CA ASP A 47 10.70 -7.56 3.38
C ASP A 47 9.91 -7.98 4.62
N LEU A 48 8.64 -7.62 4.66
CA LEU A 48 7.70 -8.09 5.66
C LEU A 48 7.54 -9.59 5.51
N HIS A 49 7.90 -10.33 6.56
CA HIS A 49 7.68 -11.76 6.62
C HIS A 49 6.45 -12.06 7.50
N PRO A 50 5.41 -12.73 6.97
CA PRO A 50 4.28 -13.14 7.78
C PRO A 50 4.73 -14.14 8.86
N ILE A 51 4.24 -13.97 10.08
CA ILE A 51 4.52 -14.86 11.21
C ILE A 51 3.22 -15.43 11.77
N THR A 52 3.27 -16.68 12.23
CA THR A 52 2.11 -17.33 12.82
C THR A 52 1.74 -16.72 14.18
N PRO A 53 0.47 -16.80 14.62
CA PRO A 53 0.09 -16.37 15.96
C PRO A 53 0.89 -17.08 17.06
N THR A 54 1.24 -18.36 16.86
CA THR A 54 2.06 -19.11 17.80
C THR A 54 3.48 -18.57 17.88
N ALA A 55 4.14 -18.31 16.74
CA ALA A 55 5.46 -17.69 16.71
C ALA A 55 5.45 -16.30 17.35
N TYR A 56 4.43 -15.49 17.07
CA TYR A 56 4.25 -14.16 17.67
C TYR A 56 4.13 -14.21 19.21
N LEU A 57 3.44 -15.22 19.75
CA LEU A 57 3.31 -15.42 21.20
C LEU A 57 4.58 -15.98 21.85
N GLN A 58 5.35 -16.82 21.14
CA GLN A 58 6.59 -17.40 21.65
C GLN A 58 7.68 -16.36 21.90
N LYS A 59 7.63 -15.18 21.24
CA LYS A 59 8.61 -14.09 21.47
C LYS A 59 8.40 -13.33 22.78
N LYS A 60 7.34 -13.63 23.55
CA LYS A 60 6.94 -12.87 24.75
C LYS A 60 8.05 -12.73 25.79
N GLU A 61 8.87 -13.76 25.98
CA GLU A 61 9.96 -13.74 26.98
C GLU A 61 11.09 -12.74 26.63
N ARG A 62 11.19 -12.33 25.36
CA ARG A 62 12.19 -11.38 24.86
C ARG A 62 11.64 -9.99 24.60
N LEU A 63 10.37 -9.75 24.93
CA LEU A 63 9.68 -8.49 24.64
C LEU A 63 10.28 -7.36 25.49
N LEU A 64 10.78 -6.32 24.82
CA LEU A 64 11.27 -5.10 25.47
C LEU A 64 10.15 -4.08 25.62
N ALA A 65 9.39 -3.86 24.55
CA ALA A 65 8.32 -2.87 24.53
C ALA A 65 7.23 -3.23 23.51
N GLU A 66 6.02 -2.80 23.82
CA GLU A 66 4.84 -2.88 22.95
C GLU A 66 4.14 -1.52 22.95
N GLY A 67 3.58 -1.13 21.81
CA GLY A 67 2.76 0.07 21.73
C GLY A 67 1.84 0.07 20.52
N THR A 68 0.92 1.01 20.51
CA THR A 68 -0.04 1.21 19.42
C THR A 68 0.44 2.32 18.50
N VAL A 69 0.24 2.12 17.20
CA VAL A 69 0.50 3.11 16.17
C VAL A 69 -0.75 3.97 15.96
N ASP A 70 -0.59 5.28 15.97
CA ASP A 70 -1.71 6.23 15.84
C ASP A 70 -2.26 6.34 14.41
N GLU A 71 -3.23 7.22 14.20
CA GLU A 71 -3.90 7.41 12.90
C GLU A 71 -2.99 7.97 11.81
N THR A 72 -1.88 8.60 12.20
CA THR A 72 -0.86 9.18 11.32
C THR A 72 0.37 8.28 11.16
N GLY A 73 0.32 7.06 11.69
CA GLY A 73 1.41 6.10 11.62
C GLY A 73 2.49 6.31 12.69
N HIS A 74 2.34 7.26 13.61
CA HIS A 74 3.35 7.52 14.64
C HIS A 74 3.21 6.58 15.83
N PHE A 75 4.34 6.26 16.46
CA PHE A 75 4.39 5.50 17.70
C PHE A 75 5.51 5.99 18.61
N SER A 76 5.39 5.67 19.89
CA SER A 76 6.41 5.93 20.91
C SER A 76 6.48 4.76 21.88
N LEU A 77 7.68 4.19 22.03
CA LEU A 77 7.95 3.08 22.94
C LEU A 77 9.01 3.51 23.95
N ALA A 78 8.79 3.17 25.22
CA ALA A 78 9.77 3.42 26.27
C ALA A 78 9.97 2.16 27.10
N TRP A 79 11.21 1.89 27.47
CA TRP A 79 11.58 0.79 28.36
C TRP A 79 12.84 1.13 29.14
N GLU A 80 13.12 0.32 30.17
CA GLU A 80 14.35 0.44 30.96
C GLU A 80 15.22 -0.79 30.77
N GLU A 81 16.52 -0.58 30.64
CA GLU A 81 17.50 -1.67 30.54
C GLU A 81 18.81 -1.31 31.25
N ILE A 82 19.51 -2.32 31.77
CA ILE A 82 20.76 -2.13 32.52
C ILE A 82 21.93 -1.86 31.55
N HIS A 83 21.91 -2.46 30.36
CA HIS A 83 22.98 -2.41 29.37
C HIS A 83 22.70 -1.40 28.25
N LEU A 84 23.79 -0.87 27.65
CA LEU A 84 23.68 -0.02 26.47
C LEU A 84 23.30 -0.86 25.25
N PHE A 85 22.14 -0.60 24.65
CA PHE A 85 21.79 -1.21 23.37
C PHE A 85 22.69 -0.71 22.23
N THR A 86 23.64 -1.55 21.82
CA THR A 86 24.36 -1.42 20.53
C THR A 86 24.01 -2.55 19.57
N GLU A 87 23.18 -3.49 20.01
CA GLU A 87 22.80 -4.69 19.27
C GLU A 87 21.56 -4.46 18.41
N PRO A 88 21.35 -5.26 17.35
CA PRO A 88 20.09 -5.26 16.62
C PRO A 88 18.92 -5.57 17.54
N LEU A 89 17.78 -4.94 17.31
CA LEU A 89 16.50 -5.26 17.92
C LEU A 89 15.59 -5.85 16.85
N GLU A 90 14.77 -6.81 17.25
CA GLU A 90 13.77 -7.44 16.38
C GLU A 90 12.45 -6.66 16.45
N PHE A 91 11.84 -6.39 15.30
CA PHE A 91 10.61 -5.62 15.19
C PHE A 91 9.51 -6.45 14.54
N ASP A 92 8.36 -6.54 15.21
CA ASP A 92 7.14 -7.09 14.65
C ASP A 92 6.02 -6.05 14.63
N ILE A 93 5.12 -6.20 13.66
CA ILE A 93 3.83 -5.50 13.64
C ILE A 93 2.68 -6.50 13.67
N SER A 94 1.60 -6.11 14.32
CA SER A 94 0.31 -6.78 14.26
C SER A 94 -0.74 -5.84 13.69
N LEU A 95 -1.39 -6.29 12.63
CA LEU A 95 -2.41 -5.55 11.90
C LEU A 95 -3.75 -6.24 12.09
N SER A 96 -4.73 -5.53 12.62
CA SER A 96 -6.14 -5.96 12.62
C SER A 96 -6.97 -5.25 11.54
N GLN A 97 -6.42 -4.22 10.89
CA GLN A 97 -7.12 -3.49 9.84
C GLN A 97 -6.14 -2.86 8.85
N VAL A 98 -6.68 -2.48 7.69
CA VAL A 98 -6.03 -1.60 6.71
C VAL A 98 -6.94 -0.40 6.44
N PRO A 99 -6.39 0.76 6.05
CA PRO A 99 -7.19 1.94 5.74
C PRO A 99 -8.32 1.66 4.74
N GLY A 100 -9.49 2.22 5.05
CA GLY A 100 -10.72 1.99 4.31
C GLY A 100 -11.50 0.74 4.74
N LYS A 101 -10.94 -0.17 5.56
CA LYS A 101 -11.64 -1.38 6.05
C LYS A 101 -11.83 -1.37 7.56
N ARG A 102 -12.89 -2.02 8.04
CA ARG A 102 -13.11 -2.28 9.47
C ARG A 102 -12.09 -3.30 10.00
N ALA A 103 -11.91 -3.31 11.32
CA ALA A 103 -11.05 -4.28 11.96
C ALA A 103 -11.56 -5.71 11.76
N ALA A 104 -10.68 -6.56 11.26
CA ALA A 104 -10.88 -7.99 11.18
C ALA A 104 -10.92 -8.63 12.58
N GLN A 105 -11.59 -9.76 12.69
CA GLN A 105 -11.67 -10.53 13.93
C GLN A 105 -10.30 -11.10 14.36
N THR A 106 -9.47 -11.45 13.37
CA THR A 106 -8.13 -12.01 13.59
C THR A 106 -7.09 -11.02 13.10
N ALA A 107 -6.11 -10.71 13.96
CA ALA A 107 -4.96 -9.91 13.55
C ALA A 107 -3.96 -10.76 12.76
N MET A 108 -3.35 -10.15 11.76
CA MET A 108 -2.21 -10.70 11.03
C MET A 108 -0.93 -10.17 11.66
N HIS A 109 0.11 -10.98 11.68
CA HIS A 109 1.39 -10.64 12.30
C HIS A 109 2.49 -10.71 11.27
N PHE A 110 3.39 -9.73 11.29
CA PHE A 110 4.52 -9.63 10.37
C PHE A 110 5.78 -9.25 11.13
N GLN A 111 6.88 -9.87 10.77
CA GLN A 111 8.22 -9.44 11.18
C GLN A 111 8.72 -8.40 10.18
N LEU A 112 9.05 -7.21 10.68
CA LEU A 112 9.64 -6.13 9.88
C LEU A 112 11.12 -6.37 9.59
N GLY A 113 11.80 -7.05 10.52
CA GLY A 113 13.23 -7.33 10.45
C GLY A 113 13.96 -6.99 11.74
N MET A 114 15.28 -6.97 11.64
CA MET A 114 16.19 -6.60 12.72
C MET A 114 16.86 -5.27 12.41
N PHE A 115 16.83 -4.32 13.33
CA PHE A 115 17.37 -2.98 13.13
C PHE A 115 18.22 -2.56 14.31
N VAL A 116 19.32 -1.86 14.05
CA VAL A 116 20.16 -1.25 15.10
C VAL A 116 19.75 0.22 15.26
N PRO A 117 18.99 0.58 16.32
CA PRO A 117 18.56 1.97 16.49
C PRO A 117 19.76 2.87 16.80
N GLN A 118 19.79 4.04 16.17
CA GLN A 118 20.86 5.02 16.38
C GLN A 118 20.57 5.86 17.62
N TRP A 119 21.01 5.37 18.78
CA TRP A 119 20.75 5.98 20.08
C TRP A 119 21.54 7.28 20.30
N LYS A 120 20.84 8.34 20.67
CA LYS A 120 21.41 9.61 21.14
C LYS A 120 21.09 9.81 22.61
N ARG A 121 22.11 10.10 23.41
CA ARG A 121 21.94 10.38 24.84
C ARG A 121 21.58 11.83 25.07
N GLU A 122 20.49 12.09 25.78
CA GLU A 122 20.01 13.41 26.12
C GLU A 122 19.41 13.40 27.54
N HIS A 123 19.92 14.23 28.46
CA HIS A 123 19.41 14.33 29.84
C HIS A 123 19.28 12.98 30.60
N GLY A 124 20.15 12.00 30.33
CA GLY A 124 20.09 10.68 30.96
C GLY A 124 19.14 9.67 30.30
N LEU A 125 18.44 10.08 29.23
CA LEU A 125 17.57 9.27 28.39
C LEU A 125 18.27 8.96 27.05
N TYR A 126 18.17 7.72 26.57
CA TYR A 126 18.59 7.37 25.21
C TYR A 126 17.40 7.46 24.25
N LYS A 127 17.52 8.28 23.22
CA LYS A 127 16.48 8.48 22.21
C LYS A 127 16.93 7.97 20.85
N ALA A 128 16.07 7.25 20.15
CA ALA A 128 16.27 6.88 18.75
C ALA A 128 15.01 7.19 17.93
N ALA A 129 15.22 7.47 16.65
CA ALA A 129 14.15 7.63 15.67
C ALA A 129 14.14 6.43 14.72
N PHE A 130 12.95 5.94 14.40
CA PHE A 130 12.73 4.82 13.49
C PHE A 130 11.66 5.17 12.46
N ALA A 131 11.91 4.91 11.19
CA ALA A 131 10.92 5.07 10.14
C ALA A 131 10.98 3.83 9.24
N TYR A 132 9.82 3.25 8.97
CA TYR A 132 9.70 2.08 8.12
C TYR A 132 8.56 2.28 7.12
N ILE A 133 8.85 2.00 5.85
CA ILE A 133 7.89 2.09 4.75
C ILE A 133 7.72 0.70 4.16
N ILE A 134 6.54 0.11 4.30
CA ILE A 134 6.20 -1.18 3.69
C ILE A 134 6.23 -1.02 2.15
N PRO A 135 7.00 -1.84 1.42
CA PRO A 135 7.01 -1.84 -0.03
C PRO A 135 5.63 -2.09 -0.64
N SER A 136 5.37 -1.52 -1.82
CA SER A 136 4.05 -1.56 -2.47
C SER A 136 3.54 -2.96 -2.79
N HIS A 137 4.43 -3.86 -3.22
CA HIS A 137 4.08 -5.25 -3.53
C HIS A 137 3.63 -6.00 -2.27
N GLN A 138 4.34 -5.86 -1.15
CA GLN A 138 3.95 -6.43 0.15
C GLN A 138 2.68 -5.78 0.71
N TRP A 139 2.52 -4.46 0.54
CA TRP A 139 1.30 -3.80 0.98
C TRP A 139 0.07 -4.25 0.15
N SER A 140 0.25 -4.48 -1.16
CA SER A 140 -0.78 -5.09 -2.01
C SER A 140 -1.19 -6.46 -1.49
N VAL A 141 -0.20 -7.30 -1.16
CA VAL A 141 -0.38 -8.63 -0.55
C VAL A 141 -1.21 -8.53 0.74
N ILE A 142 -0.79 -7.66 1.67
CA ILE A 142 -1.50 -7.45 2.94
C ILE A 142 -2.94 -7.01 2.68
N ARG A 143 -3.17 -6.01 1.83
CA ARG A 143 -4.53 -5.53 1.54
C ARG A 143 -5.42 -6.60 0.91
N GLY A 144 -4.86 -7.46 0.06
CA GLY A 144 -5.56 -8.60 -0.51
C GLY A 144 -5.98 -9.63 0.55
N ALA A 145 -5.12 -9.92 1.54
CA ALA A 145 -5.47 -10.77 2.67
C ALA A 145 -6.61 -10.17 3.50
N PHE A 146 -6.61 -8.83 3.64
CA PHE A 146 -7.73 -8.08 4.20
C PHE A 146 -8.93 -7.96 3.24
N ARG A 147 -8.96 -8.58 2.05
CA ARG A 147 -10.03 -8.41 1.04
C ARG A 147 -10.38 -6.93 0.82
N SER A 148 -9.35 -6.11 0.65
CA SER A 148 -9.44 -4.67 0.50
C SER A 148 -8.66 -4.22 -0.72
N TRP A 149 -9.25 -3.36 -1.54
CA TRP A 149 -8.71 -2.80 -2.77
C TRP A 149 -8.57 -1.29 -2.65
N VAL A 150 -7.53 -0.76 -3.26
CA VAL A 150 -7.25 0.66 -3.36
C VAL A 150 -6.91 0.95 -4.80
N ILE A 151 -7.65 1.90 -5.34
CA ILE A 151 -7.47 2.38 -6.70
C ILE A 151 -6.91 3.79 -6.56
N THR A 152 -5.63 3.97 -6.91
CA THR A 152 -5.03 5.29 -7.04
C THR A 152 -5.00 5.72 -8.49
N GLY A 153 -4.91 7.01 -8.74
CA GLY A 153 -4.87 7.45 -10.12
C GLY A 153 -4.80 8.93 -10.34
N THR A 154 -4.86 9.30 -11.62
CA THR A 154 -5.01 10.70 -12.04
C THR A 154 -6.10 10.84 -13.09
N VAL A 155 -6.82 11.96 -13.03
CA VAL A 155 -7.63 12.46 -14.14
C VAL A 155 -6.87 13.59 -14.81
N LYS A 156 -6.59 13.43 -16.10
CA LYS A 156 -5.86 14.40 -16.92
C LYS A 156 -6.65 14.80 -18.14
N HIS A 157 -6.42 16.00 -18.61
CA HIS A 157 -6.92 16.44 -19.91
C HIS A 157 -6.21 15.65 -21.02
N ALA A 158 -6.95 15.07 -21.98
CA ALA A 158 -6.38 14.21 -23.00
C ALA A 158 -5.33 14.90 -23.87
N GLN A 159 -5.56 16.18 -24.20
CA GLN A 159 -4.67 16.98 -25.05
C GLN A 159 -3.52 17.65 -24.29
N THR A 160 -3.79 18.29 -23.15
CA THR A 160 -2.77 19.06 -22.42
C THR A 160 -2.00 18.23 -21.40
N ILE A 161 -2.49 17.03 -21.07
CA ILE A 161 -1.92 16.13 -20.05
C ILE A 161 -1.93 16.74 -18.64
N SER A 162 -2.51 17.93 -18.47
CA SER A 162 -2.66 18.60 -17.19
C SER A 162 -3.68 17.87 -16.31
N GLY A 163 -3.37 17.77 -15.01
CA GLY A 163 -4.28 17.18 -14.03
C GLY A 163 -5.52 18.05 -13.82
N ILE A 164 -6.68 17.43 -13.68
CA ILE A 164 -7.95 18.13 -13.50
C ILE A 164 -8.47 17.91 -12.08
N GLY A 165 -8.42 18.97 -11.26
CA GLY A 165 -8.92 18.94 -9.88
C GLY A 165 -10.43 19.12 -9.74
N ASN A 166 -10.91 18.87 -8.51
CA ASN A 166 -12.31 19.04 -8.09
C ASN A 166 -13.32 18.25 -8.93
N LEU A 167 -12.93 17.07 -9.41
CA LEU A 167 -13.80 16.12 -10.09
C LEU A 167 -14.19 15.00 -9.14
N ARG A 168 -15.44 14.55 -9.20
CA ARG A 168 -15.87 13.32 -8.55
C ARG A 168 -15.59 12.14 -9.50
N VAL A 169 -14.80 11.19 -9.04
CA VAL A 169 -14.46 9.96 -9.76
C VAL A 169 -15.22 8.82 -9.12
N GLU A 170 -15.95 8.06 -9.92
CA GLU A 170 -16.71 6.89 -9.49
C GLU A 170 -16.20 5.65 -10.24
N ALA A 171 -15.95 4.58 -9.49
CA ALA A 171 -15.63 3.26 -10.03
C ALA A 171 -16.87 2.36 -9.94
N TYR A 172 -17.17 1.67 -11.03
CA TYR A 172 -18.32 0.76 -11.15
C TYR A 172 -17.86 -0.65 -11.44
N ASN A 173 -18.57 -1.64 -10.91
CA ASN A 173 -18.39 -3.04 -11.28
C ASN A 173 -18.97 -3.26 -12.69
N ALA A 174 -18.15 -3.78 -13.60
CA ALA A 174 -18.54 -4.00 -14.98
C ALA A 174 -19.60 -5.10 -15.17
N GLU A 175 -19.67 -6.06 -14.25
CA GLU A 175 -20.59 -7.21 -14.32
C GLU A 175 -22.02 -6.84 -13.93
N ASN A 176 -22.20 -5.95 -12.94
CA ASN A 176 -23.51 -5.67 -12.35
C ASN A 176 -23.87 -4.18 -12.24
N ASP A 177 -23.03 -3.27 -12.76
CA ASP A 177 -23.21 -1.80 -12.73
C ASP A 177 -23.34 -1.18 -11.34
N GLN A 178 -22.96 -1.89 -10.28
CA GLN A 178 -22.98 -1.31 -8.95
C GLN A 178 -21.80 -0.37 -8.74
N LEU A 179 -22.08 0.77 -8.09
CA LEU A 179 -21.04 1.68 -7.63
C LEU A 179 -20.20 0.95 -6.58
N ILE A 180 -18.91 0.79 -6.87
CA ILE A 180 -17.92 0.17 -5.99
C ILE A 180 -17.40 1.20 -4.99
N SER A 181 -16.98 2.36 -5.50
CA SER A 181 -16.34 3.40 -4.71
C SER A 181 -16.35 4.74 -5.45
N TRP A 182 -16.18 5.83 -4.70
CA TRP A 182 -16.04 7.16 -5.27
C TRP A 182 -15.13 8.04 -4.42
N GLY A 183 -14.60 9.08 -5.04
CA GLY A 183 -13.71 10.05 -4.41
C GLY A 183 -13.58 11.30 -5.25
N THR A 184 -12.76 12.25 -4.79
CA THR A 184 -12.53 13.52 -5.48
C THR A 184 -11.08 13.69 -5.89
N THR A 185 -10.84 14.31 -7.04
CA THR A 185 -9.49 14.67 -7.47
C THR A 185 -8.98 15.90 -6.74
N ASN A 186 -7.71 15.88 -6.34
CA ASN A 186 -7.01 17.07 -5.84
C ASN A 186 -6.59 18.01 -7.00
N GLU A 187 -5.94 19.14 -6.69
CA GLU A 187 -5.50 20.13 -7.69
C GLU A 187 -4.61 19.56 -8.81
N LYS A 188 -3.88 18.47 -8.54
CA LYS A 188 -3.03 17.78 -9.52
C LYS A 188 -3.78 16.67 -10.29
N GLY A 189 -5.09 16.58 -10.11
CA GLY A 189 -5.93 15.54 -10.70
C GLY A 189 -5.80 14.17 -10.03
N LYS A 190 -5.07 14.03 -8.91
CA LYS A 190 -4.90 12.73 -8.25
C LYS A 190 -6.14 12.34 -7.46
N PHE A 191 -6.51 11.05 -7.51
CA PHE A 191 -7.59 10.48 -6.71
C PHE A 191 -7.15 9.18 -6.02
N LYS A 192 -7.89 8.79 -4.99
CA LYS A 192 -7.73 7.53 -4.25
C LYS A 192 -9.10 7.00 -3.86
N LEU A 193 -9.41 5.77 -4.23
CA LEU A 193 -10.69 5.10 -3.96
C LEU A 193 -10.42 3.83 -3.16
N TYR A 194 -11.25 3.56 -2.17
CA TYR A 194 -11.19 2.31 -1.39
C TYR A 194 -12.40 1.44 -1.72
N TYR A 195 -12.16 0.17 -1.96
CA TYR A 195 -13.19 -0.85 -2.16
C TYR A 195 -12.93 -2.01 -1.20
N ASN A 196 -13.98 -2.51 -0.56
CA ASN A 196 -13.89 -3.66 0.32
C ASN A 196 -15.01 -4.62 0.02
N VAL A 197 -14.70 -5.91 0.04
CA VAL A 197 -15.72 -6.95 -0.01
C VAL A 197 -16.29 -7.12 1.41
N SER A 198 -17.62 -7.23 1.51
CA SER A 198 -18.35 -7.41 2.77
C SER A 198 -17.93 -8.72 3.47
N GLU A 199 -18.05 -8.75 4.80
CA GLU A 199 -17.73 -9.95 5.60
C GLU A 199 -18.82 -11.02 5.50
N GLU A 200 -20.06 -10.64 5.17
CA GLU A 200 -21.20 -11.55 5.01
C GLU A 200 -21.01 -12.55 3.84
N ASP A 201 -20.12 -12.22 2.90
CA ASP A 201 -19.82 -13.03 1.71
C ASP A 201 -18.59 -13.97 1.87
N SER A 202 -18.04 -14.19 3.07
CA SER A 202 -16.71 -14.83 3.16
C SER A 202 -16.40 -15.64 4.43
N SER A 203 -16.46 -16.98 4.31
CA SER A 203 -15.83 -17.96 5.21
C SER A 203 -14.33 -18.21 4.93
N LEU A 204 -13.70 -17.41 4.06
CA LEU A 204 -12.33 -17.64 3.60
C LEU A 204 -11.44 -16.43 3.94
N GLN A 205 -10.79 -16.48 5.10
CA GLN A 205 -9.58 -15.68 5.34
C GLN A 205 -8.50 -16.26 4.42
N ALA A 206 -8.01 -15.47 3.46
CA ALA A 206 -6.86 -15.87 2.66
C ALA A 206 -5.65 -15.96 3.61
N VAL A 207 -5.15 -17.17 3.80
CA VAL A 207 -3.91 -17.40 4.55
C VAL A 207 -2.77 -16.89 3.68
N VAL A 208 -2.05 -15.87 4.17
CA VAL A 208 -0.80 -15.43 3.53
C VAL A 208 0.22 -16.55 3.74
N HIS A 209 0.33 -17.46 2.78
CA HIS A 209 1.40 -18.45 2.77
C HIS A 209 2.68 -17.77 2.27
N ALA A 210 3.78 -17.99 3.01
CA ALA A 210 5.08 -17.36 2.76
C ALA A 210 5.82 -17.97 1.54
N ASP A 211 5.30 -19.05 0.98
CA ASP A 211 5.91 -19.78 -0.13
C ASP A 211 4.93 -19.84 -1.30
N ASP A 212 5.27 -19.17 -2.40
CA ASP A 212 4.76 -19.34 -3.76
C ASP A 212 3.26 -19.67 -3.95
N GLU A 213 2.45 -18.62 -4.11
CA GLU A 213 1.46 -18.40 -5.18
C GLU A 213 0.48 -17.31 -4.72
N GLU A 214 0.23 -16.34 -5.59
CA GLU A 214 -0.51 -15.10 -5.35
C GLU A 214 -2.02 -15.36 -5.19
N TYR A 215 -2.44 -16.08 -4.13
CA TYR A 215 -3.83 -16.44 -3.88
C TYR A 215 -4.64 -15.29 -3.27
N TYR A 216 -4.73 -14.17 -3.98
CA TYR A 216 -5.82 -13.21 -3.72
C TYR A 216 -7.02 -13.59 -4.56
N THR A 217 -8.22 -13.47 -3.98
CA THR A 217 -9.44 -13.47 -4.76
C THR A 217 -9.31 -12.35 -5.79
N ALA A 218 -9.44 -12.66 -7.08
CA ALA A 218 -9.42 -11.66 -8.15
C ALA A 218 -10.38 -10.51 -7.80
N GLY A 219 -9.94 -9.26 -7.99
CA GLY A 219 -10.80 -8.09 -7.77
C GLY A 219 -11.94 -8.02 -8.80
N PRO A 220 -12.83 -7.02 -8.71
CA PRO A 220 -13.84 -6.80 -9.72
C PRO A 220 -13.19 -6.28 -11.02
N SER A 221 -13.85 -6.53 -12.14
CA SER A 221 -13.58 -5.78 -13.37
C SER A 221 -14.29 -4.42 -13.27
N ILE A 222 -13.60 -3.33 -13.60
CA ILE A 222 -14.11 -1.98 -13.33
C ILE A 222 -14.15 -1.06 -14.54
N TYR A 223 -15.03 -0.06 -14.48
CA TYR A 223 -15.01 1.10 -15.37
C TYR A 223 -15.33 2.39 -14.59
N PHE A 224 -14.97 3.54 -15.15
CA PHE A 224 -15.08 4.82 -14.47
C PHE A 224 -16.14 5.76 -15.05
N LYS A 225 -16.76 6.53 -14.16
CA LYS A 225 -17.56 7.73 -14.49
C LYS A 225 -17.00 8.93 -13.76
N ILE A 226 -17.01 10.08 -14.42
CA ILE A 226 -16.45 11.32 -13.89
C ILE A 226 -17.50 12.41 -13.93
N TYR A 227 -17.64 13.10 -12.80
CA TYR A 227 -18.62 14.16 -12.60
C TYR A 227 -17.94 15.46 -12.19
N ARG A 228 -18.57 16.57 -12.59
CA ARG A 228 -18.26 17.92 -12.12
C ARG A 228 -19.55 18.55 -11.61
N HIS A 229 -19.57 19.00 -10.36
CA HIS A 229 -20.79 19.53 -9.72
C HIS A 229 -22.01 18.60 -9.88
N ASN A 230 -21.81 17.29 -9.66
CA ASN A 230 -22.81 16.23 -9.86
C ASN A 230 -23.34 16.04 -11.29
N GLN A 231 -22.82 16.76 -12.28
CA GLN A 231 -23.10 16.52 -13.70
C GLN A 231 -22.09 15.53 -14.27
N LEU A 232 -22.56 14.47 -14.94
CA LEU A 232 -21.69 13.53 -15.65
C LEU A 232 -21.00 14.28 -16.80
N ILE A 233 -19.66 14.25 -16.80
CA ILE A 233 -18.85 14.89 -17.84
C ILE A 233 -18.00 13.90 -18.62
N TRP A 234 -17.95 12.62 -18.22
CA TRP A 234 -17.26 11.57 -18.96
C TRP A 234 -17.59 10.20 -18.38
N SER A 235 -17.66 9.18 -19.23
CA SER A 235 -17.83 7.77 -18.85
C SER A 235 -16.96 6.90 -19.75
N GLU A 236 -16.30 5.91 -19.16
CA GLU A 236 -15.77 4.77 -19.92
C GLU A 236 -16.91 3.96 -20.52
N GLY A 237 -16.65 3.37 -21.70
CA GLY A 237 -17.46 2.27 -22.21
C GLY A 237 -17.20 1.00 -21.38
N LYS A 238 -18.20 0.13 -21.25
CA LYS A 238 -18.05 -1.10 -20.47
C LYS A 238 -17.05 -2.09 -21.08
N ASP A 239 -16.87 -2.03 -22.39
CA ASP A 239 -15.87 -2.80 -23.12
C ASP A 239 -14.44 -2.52 -22.64
N VAL A 240 -14.19 -1.32 -22.08
CA VAL A 240 -12.92 -0.97 -21.45
C VAL A 240 -12.61 -1.86 -20.23
N ALA A 241 -13.63 -2.43 -19.58
CA ALA A 241 -13.44 -3.37 -18.47
C ALA A 241 -12.85 -4.72 -18.90
N LEU A 242 -12.78 -5.01 -20.21
CA LEU A 242 -12.10 -6.18 -20.77
C LEU A 242 -10.59 -5.97 -20.93
N LEU A 243 -10.09 -4.73 -20.74
CA LEU A 243 -8.67 -4.47 -20.78
C LEU A 243 -7.99 -5.06 -19.55
N PRO A 244 -6.75 -5.61 -19.67
CA PRO A 244 -6.06 -6.23 -18.53
C PRO A 244 -5.90 -5.33 -17.31
N GLU A 245 -5.77 -4.02 -17.52
CA GLU A 245 -5.65 -3.01 -16.46
C GLU A 245 -6.97 -2.65 -15.77
N ARG A 246 -8.11 -3.14 -16.27
CA ARG A 246 -9.44 -2.92 -15.71
C ARG A 246 -10.12 -4.21 -15.27
N GLN A 247 -9.73 -5.32 -15.88
CA GLN A 247 -10.22 -6.64 -15.57
C GLN A 247 -9.57 -7.13 -14.27
N GLN A 248 -10.40 -7.63 -13.35
CA GLN A 248 -9.94 -8.32 -12.15
C GLN A 248 -8.81 -7.63 -11.37
N ILE A 249 -9.06 -6.37 -10.99
CA ILE A 249 -8.01 -5.49 -10.44
C ILE A 249 -7.28 -6.10 -9.24
N THR A 250 -5.98 -5.86 -9.14
CA THR A 250 -5.18 -6.26 -7.98
C THR A 250 -5.51 -5.38 -6.76
N PRO A 251 -5.25 -5.84 -5.52
CA PRO A 251 -5.51 -5.09 -4.30
C PRO A 251 -4.96 -3.66 -4.30
N CYS A 252 -3.85 -3.43 -4.99
CA CYS A 252 -3.30 -2.11 -5.28
C CYS A 252 -3.25 -1.89 -6.80
N SER A 253 -4.17 -1.08 -7.33
CA SER A 253 -4.25 -0.78 -8.76
C SER A 253 -4.12 0.71 -9.06
N ARG A 254 -3.32 1.04 -10.09
CA ARG A 254 -3.09 2.42 -10.54
C ARG A 254 -3.80 2.70 -11.86
N MET A 255 -4.66 3.70 -11.88
CA MET A 255 -5.48 4.07 -13.04
C MET A 255 -5.17 5.48 -13.53
N HIS A 256 -4.97 5.64 -14.84
CA HIS A 256 -4.77 6.94 -15.46
C HIS A 256 -5.91 7.20 -16.43
N LEU A 257 -6.71 8.22 -16.14
CA LEU A 257 -7.89 8.59 -16.90
C LEU A 257 -7.56 9.85 -17.71
N TYR A 258 -7.70 9.77 -19.03
CA TYR A 258 -7.50 10.89 -19.94
C TYR A 258 -8.85 11.28 -20.51
N ILE A 259 -9.31 12.49 -20.20
CA ILE A 259 -10.64 12.94 -20.59
C ILE A 259 -10.59 14.21 -21.42
N ASP A 260 -11.57 14.35 -22.31
CA ASP A 260 -11.89 15.61 -22.96
C ASP A 260 -13.28 16.06 -22.46
N PRO A 261 -13.35 16.97 -21.48
CA PRO A 261 -14.61 17.43 -20.92
C PRO A 261 -15.50 18.17 -21.91
N ALA A 262 -14.96 18.66 -23.03
CA ALA A 262 -15.73 19.40 -24.04
C ALA A 262 -16.45 18.46 -25.03
N ALA A 263 -15.94 17.24 -25.22
CA ALA A 263 -16.52 16.26 -26.15
C ALA A 263 -17.74 15.50 -25.60
N SER A 264 -17.96 15.54 -24.29
CA SER A 264 -18.92 14.67 -23.58
C SER A 264 -20.37 15.17 -23.55
N SER A 265 -20.68 16.31 -24.17
CA SER A 265 -22.07 16.75 -24.40
C SER A 265 -22.77 15.99 -25.53
N SER A 266 -22.13 14.98 -26.13
CA SER A 266 -22.78 14.07 -27.08
C SER A 266 -22.80 12.65 -26.53
N ASN A 267 -24.00 12.09 -26.33
CA ASN A 267 -24.21 10.66 -26.07
C ASN A 267 -23.73 9.84 -27.28
N LYS A 268 -22.41 9.67 -27.43
CA LYS A 268 -21.82 8.70 -28.34
C LYS A 268 -20.93 7.76 -27.52
N PRO A 269 -21.04 6.43 -27.71
CA PRO A 269 -20.08 5.50 -27.15
C PRO A 269 -18.71 5.85 -27.74
N GLY A 270 -17.78 6.27 -26.89
CA GLY A 270 -16.42 6.63 -27.30
C GLY A 270 -15.74 5.42 -27.90
N GLY A 271 -15.61 5.42 -29.23
CA GLY A 271 -14.80 4.45 -29.95
C GLY A 271 -13.34 4.62 -29.56
N TYR A 272 -12.74 3.52 -29.13
CA TYR A 272 -11.31 3.38 -28.90
C TYR A 272 -10.57 3.50 -30.25
N GLU A 273 -10.09 4.69 -30.60
CA GLU A 273 -9.18 4.84 -31.74
C GLU A 273 -7.79 4.29 -31.37
N LYS A 274 -7.48 3.12 -31.95
CA LYS A 274 -6.15 2.52 -32.02
C LYS A 274 -5.15 3.55 -32.55
N GLY A 275 -4.28 4.10 -31.68
CA GLY A 275 -3.31 5.12 -32.10
C GLY A 275 -2.02 5.23 -31.29
N TRP A 276 -1.65 4.23 -30.47
CA TRP A 276 -0.48 4.35 -29.56
C TRP A 276 0.70 3.41 -29.85
N LEU A 277 0.81 2.85 -31.06
CA LEU A 277 1.97 2.02 -31.47
C LEU A 277 2.99 2.68 -32.41
N HIS A 278 2.94 4.00 -32.65
CA HIS A 278 4.01 4.68 -33.39
C HIS A 278 4.64 5.80 -32.57
N ASN A 279 5.63 5.44 -31.73
CA ASN A 279 6.79 6.28 -31.40
C ASN A 279 7.87 5.47 -30.66
N LEU A 280 8.15 4.27 -31.16
CA LEU A 280 9.22 3.41 -30.66
C LEU A 280 10.11 2.92 -31.80
N MET A 281 10.39 3.77 -32.79
CA MET A 281 11.54 3.67 -33.69
C MET A 281 11.72 5.03 -34.37
N ASP A 282 12.47 5.94 -33.75
CA ASP A 282 13.52 6.68 -34.45
C ASP A 282 14.33 7.55 -33.46
N LYS A 283 15.53 7.10 -33.15
CA LYS A 283 16.72 7.88 -32.76
C LYS A 283 17.82 6.93 -32.31
N SER A 284 18.32 6.13 -33.25
CA SER A 284 19.72 5.74 -33.20
C SER A 284 20.54 6.94 -33.69
N GLN A 285 21.08 7.72 -32.76
CA GLN A 285 22.22 8.57 -33.09
C GLN A 285 23.41 8.16 -32.23
N SER A 286 24.39 7.68 -32.98
CA SER A 286 25.71 7.22 -32.58
C SER A 286 26.47 8.29 -31.82
N ILE A 287 26.85 7.98 -30.59
CA ILE A 287 27.94 8.69 -29.90
C ILE A 287 29.23 8.00 -30.32
N LYS A 288 30.01 8.66 -31.18
CA LYS A 288 31.39 8.31 -31.48
C LYS A 288 32.28 8.75 -30.32
N TYR A 289 32.96 7.80 -29.69
CA TYR A 289 34.13 8.08 -28.87
C TYR A 289 35.28 8.53 -29.77
N THR A 290 35.93 9.63 -29.41
CA THR A 290 37.26 10.00 -29.92
C THR A 290 38.16 10.20 -28.71
N PHE A 291 39.37 9.66 -28.84
CA PHE A 291 40.44 9.46 -27.86
C PHE A 291 40.70 10.58 -26.85
#